data_AF-A0A511KHT3-F1
#
_entry.id   AF-A0A511KHT3-F1
#
_cell.length_a   1.000
_cell.length_b   1.000
_cell.length_c   1.000
_cell.angle_alpha   90.00
_cell.angle_beta   90.00
_cell.angle_gamma   90.00
#
_symmetry.space_group_name_H-M   'P 1'
#
loop_
_entity.id
_entity.type
_entity.pdbx_description
1 polymer ?
#
loop_
_entity_poly.entity_id
_entity_poly.type
_entity_poly.pdbx_seq_one_letter_code
_entity_poly.pdbx_strand_id
1 'polypeptide(L)'
;MYSTLGYLSRKASFKQINPDFPVTQAIQGADPDEVFQANRKELVHDFLLKAKQLEFLISSLPSTPPGPASSPEGEEDSPEFEALEGEMRRVNGEYLDALGEAESLHAQLQASLAGILETRSTATTTATSAPTAGSAAVPAVP
;
A
#
# COMPACT_ATOMS: atom_id res chain seq x y z
N MET A 1 14.56 14.48 26.76
CA MET A 1 15.28 15.71 27.15
C MET A 1 15.40 15.84 28.67
N TYR A 2 14.27 15.94 29.41
CA TYR A 2 14.29 16.06 30.87
C TYR A 2 14.97 14.88 31.58
N SER A 3 14.77 13.66 31.07
CA SER A 3 15.43 12.44 31.57
C SER A 3 16.96 12.52 31.47
N THR A 4 17.50 13.00 30.34
CA THR A 4 18.94 13.16 30.10
C THR A 4 19.55 14.16 31.09
N LEU A 5 18.91 15.30 31.29
CA LEU A 5 19.37 16.32 32.23
C LEU A 5 19.27 15.84 33.69
N GLY A 6 18.22 15.07 34.01
CA GLY A 6 18.06 14.42 35.30
C GLY A 6 19.16 13.39 35.59
N TYR A 7 19.55 12.59 34.59
CA TYR A 7 20.66 11.64 34.71
C TYR A 7 21.99 12.37 34.96
N LEU A 8 22.33 13.35 34.11
CA LEU A 8 23.59 14.10 34.24
C LEU A 8 23.69 14.85 35.58
N SER A 9 22.58 15.39 36.09
CA SER A 9 22.56 16.12 37.36
C SER A 9 22.72 15.21 38.58
N ARG A 10 22.11 14.01 38.57
CA ARG A 10 22.12 13.11 39.73
C ARG A 10 23.31 12.16 39.77
N LYS A 11 23.91 11.86 38.62
CA LYS A 11 24.95 10.83 38.48
C LYS A 11 26.37 11.38 38.29
N ALA A 12 26.53 12.69 38.13
CA ALA A 12 27.85 13.32 38.05
C ALA A 12 28.61 13.22 39.38
N SER A 13 29.90 12.89 39.29
CA SER A 13 30.82 12.90 40.43
C SER A 13 31.68 14.18 40.44
N PHE A 14 32.27 14.51 41.60
CA PHE A 14 33.20 15.62 41.72
C PHE A 14 34.56 15.27 41.11
N LYS A 15 35.08 16.14 40.25
CA LYS A 15 36.43 16.04 39.71
C LYS A 15 37.37 16.95 40.50
N GLN A 16 38.45 16.39 41.03
CA GLN A 16 39.48 17.18 41.69
C GLN A 16 40.23 18.02 40.64
N ILE A 17 40.18 19.35 40.78
CA ILE A 17 40.85 20.29 39.86
C ILE A 17 42.25 20.66 40.37
N ASN A 18 42.43 20.75 41.70
CA ASN A 18 43.71 21.06 42.33
C ASN A 18 44.21 19.83 43.13
N PRO A 19 45.41 19.29 42.83
CA PRO A 19 45.99 18.16 43.56
C PRO A 19 46.20 18.42 45.06
N ASP A 20 46.35 19.66 45.49
CA ASP A 20 46.64 20.03 46.88
C ASP A 20 45.41 19.92 47.80
N PHE A 21 44.20 19.87 47.24
CA PHE A 21 42.94 19.79 47.99
C PHE A 21 42.12 18.56 47.56
N PRO A 22 42.20 17.44 48.28
CA PRO A 22 41.46 16.23 47.94
C PRO A 22 39.95 16.42 48.13
N VAL A 23 39.17 15.78 47.26
CA VAL A 23 37.71 15.74 47.36
C VAL A 23 37.32 14.86 48.55
N THR A 24 36.74 15.46 49.58
CA THR A 24 36.37 14.77 50.83
C THR A 24 34.93 14.26 50.87
N GLN A 25 34.11 14.62 49.88
CA GLN A 25 32.70 14.24 49.81
C GLN A 25 32.39 13.53 48.49
N ALA A 26 31.68 12.41 48.57
CA ALA A 26 31.15 11.70 47.42
C ALA A 26 29.64 11.91 47.34
N ILE A 27 29.12 12.12 46.12
CA ILE A 27 27.67 12.18 45.88
C ILE A 27 27.13 10.75 45.97
N GLN A 28 26.11 10.56 46.81
CA GLN A 28 25.49 9.24 46.99
C GLN A 28 24.83 8.80 45.67
N GLY A 29 25.25 7.64 45.16
CA GLY A 29 24.73 7.09 43.91
C GLY A 29 25.31 7.69 42.63
N ALA A 30 26.40 8.47 42.71
CA ALA A 30 27.17 8.87 41.53
C ALA A 30 27.78 7.65 40.83
N ASP A 31 27.82 7.69 39.51
CA ASP A 31 28.42 6.60 38.72
C ASP A 31 29.95 6.82 38.66
N PRO A 32 30.75 5.74 38.52
CA PRO A 32 32.19 5.86 38.26
C PRO A 32 32.44 6.70 36.99
N ASP A 33 33.53 7.48 36.95
CA ASP A 33 33.80 8.40 35.83
C ASP A 33 33.81 7.66 34.48
N GLU A 34 34.39 6.46 34.40
CA GLU A 34 34.39 5.66 33.17
C GLU A 34 32.97 5.33 32.66
N VAL A 35 32.09 4.88 33.56
CA VAL A 35 30.69 4.55 33.24
C VAL A 35 29.90 5.81 32.89
N PHE A 36 30.10 6.90 33.64
CA PHE A 36 29.45 8.17 33.38
C PHE A 36 29.86 8.75 32.02
N GLN A 37 31.13 8.63 31.64
CA GLN A 37 31.65 9.05 30.35
C GLN A 37 31.08 8.22 29.19
N ALA A 38 30.98 6.90 29.37
CA ALA A 38 30.36 6.01 28.39
C ALA A 38 28.88 6.36 28.18
N ASN A 39 28.11 6.46 29.27
CA ASN A 39 26.68 6.79 29.22
C ASN A 39 26.44 8.19 28.64
N ARG A 40 27.30 9.16 28.95
CA ARG A 40 27.24 10.50 28.35
C ARG A 40 27.41 10.45 26.83
N LYS A 41 28.36 9.66 26.32
CA LYS A 41 28.57 9.50 24.87
C LYS A 41 27.35 8.84 24.21
N GLU A 42 26.78 7.82 24.84
CA GLU A 42 25.57 7.15 24.37
C GLU A 42 24.38 8.13 24.30
N LEU A 43 24.16 8.93 25.34
CA LEU A 43 23.08 9.92 25.38
C LEU A 43 23.21 10.98 24.28
N VAL A 44 24.44 11.42 23.99
CA VAL A 44 24.69 12.34 22.86
C VAL A 44 24.44 11.64 21.52
N HIS A 45 24.82 10.38 21.40
CA HIS A 45 24.59 9.61 20.17
C HIS A 45 23.09 9.43 19.91
N ASP A 46 22.30 9.03 20.92
CA ASP A 46 20.84 8.92 20.79
C ASP A 46 20.20 10.27 20.43
N PHE A 47 20.67 11.37 21.03
CA PHE A 47 20.21 12.70 20.67
C PHE A 47 20.42 13.02 19.18
N LEU A 48 21.60 12.72 18.65
CA LEU A 48 21.91 12.96 17.24
C LEU A 48 21.08 12.06 16.32
N LEU A 49 20.87 10.80 16.70
CA LEU A 49 19.97 9.91 15.97
C LEU A 49 18.55 10.44 15.96
N LYS A 50 18.03 10.90 17.10
CA LYS A 50 16.69 11.49 17.19
C LYS A 50 16.56 12.78 16.39
N ALA A 51 17.58 13.64 16.41
CA ALA A 51 17.61 14.84 15.59
C ALA A 51 17.56 14.50 14.09
N LYS A 52 18.35 13.52 13.64
CA LYS A 52 18.34 13.04 12.25
C LYS A 52 17.03 12.35 11.87
N GLN A 53 16.43 11.61 12.80
CA GLN A 53 15.11 11.01 12.61
C GLN A 53 14.04 12.08 12.42
N LEU A 54 14.08 13.16 13.20
CA LEU A 54 13.17 14.28 13.03
C LEU A 54 13.40 14.99 11.70
N GLU A 55 14.65 15.24 11.31
CA GLU A 55 14.99 15.80 10.00
C GLU A 55 14.43 14.95 8.85
N PHE A 56 14.67 13.63 8.92
CA PHE A 56 14.11 12.69 7.96
C PHE A 56 12.57 12.74 7.96
N LEU A 57 11.95 12.71 9.13
CA LEU A 57 10.49 12.72 9.24
C LEU A 57 9.91 14.00 8.64
N ILE A 58 10.48 15.16 8.97
CA ILE A 58 10.11 16.46 8.39
C ILE A 58 10.26 16.44 6.87
N SER A 59 11.37 15.89 6.35
CA SER A 59 11.57 15.77 4.90
C SER A 59 10.60 14.79 4.22
N SER A 60 10.10 13.80 4.97
CA SER A 60 9.17 12.80 4.48
C SER A 60 7.70 13.19 4.66
N LEU A 61 7.42 14.29 5.36
CA LEU A 61 6.06 14.80 5.46
C LEU A 61 5.58 15.12 4.04
N PRO A 62 4.36 14.68 3.65
CA PRO A 62 3.79 15.10 2.39
C PRO A 62 3.76 16.63 2.38
N SER A 63 4.25 17.22 1.29
CA SER A 63 4.31 18.67 1.13
C SER A 63 2.89 19.22 1.09
N THR A 64 2.30 19.54 2.25
CA THR A 64 1.20 20.48 2.28
C THR A 64 1.72 21.79 1.66
N PRO A 65 1.06 22.35 0.64
CA PRO A 65 1.47 23.62 0.05
C PRO A 65 1.56 24.73 1.13
N PRO A 66 2.34 25.79 0.88
CA PRO A 66 2.83 26.67 1.93
C PRO A 66 1.72 27.62 2.44
N GLY A 67 1.06 27.24 3.52
CA GLY A 67 0.19 28.10 4.33
C GLY A 67 0.71 28.19 5.78
N PRO A 68 0.81 29.39 6.38
CA PRO A 68 1.33 29.56 7.73
C PRO A 68 0.30 29.02 8.74
N ALA A 69 0.72 28.04 9.55
CA ALA A 69 -0.15 27.26 10.45
C ALA A 69 -1.12 26.37 9.65
N SER A 70 -1.27 25.07 9.95
CA SER A 70 -2.04 24.64 11.11
C SER A 70 -3.25 25.54 11.42
N SER A 71 -3.93 26.04 10.39
CA SER A 71 -5.27 26.61 10.50
C SER A 71 -6.27 25.46 10.58
N PRO A 72 -7.28 25.53 11.47
CA PRO A 72 -8.24 24.45 11.68
C PRO A 72 -9.35 24.43 10.61
N GLU A 73 -9.07 24.89 9.39
CA GLU A 73 -10.08 25.03 8.33
C GLU A 73 -9.47 24.54 7.00
N GLY A 74 -9.81 23.29 6.66
CA GLY A 74 -9.34 22.56 5.48
C GLY A 74 -9.99 23.03 4.17
N GLU A 75 -9.70 24.26 3.77
CA GLU A 75 -10.26 24.85 2.54
C GLU A 75 -9.33 24.74 1.32
N GLU A 76 -8.02 24.54 1.50
CA GLU A 76 -7.05 24.52 0.39
C GLU A 76 -6.94 23.17 -0.35
N ASP A 77 -7.29 22.04 0.29
CA ASP A 77 -7.31 20.71 -0.36
C ASP A 77 -8.57 20.50 -1.22
N SER A 78 -9.58 21.37 -1.08
CA SER A 78 -10.89 21.28 -1.73
C SER A 78 -10.84 21.11 -3.26
N PRO A 79 -10.09 21.92 -4.05
CA PRO A 79 -10.12 21.82 -5.51
C PRO A 79 -9.40 20.58 -6.06
N GLU A 80 -8.32 20.12 -5.41
CA GLU A 80 -7.64 18.88 -5.80
C GLU A 80 -8.52 17.66 -5.49
N PHE A 81 -9.21 17.68 -4.35
CA PHE A 81 -10.17 16.64 -3.98
C PHE A 81 -11.35 16.57 -4.95
N GLU A 82 -11.89 17.72 -5.35
CA GLU A 82 -12.98 17.81 -6.33
C GLU A 82 -12.53 17.30 -7.71
N ALA A 83 -11.32 17.65 -8.15
CA ALA A 83 -10.75 17.15 -9.39
C ALA A 83 -10.58 15.62 -9.36
N LEU A 84 -10.07 15.08 -8.25
CA LEU A 84 -9.88 13.65 -8.06
C LEU A 84 -11.22 12.90 -8.01
N GLU A 85 -12.25 13.47 -7.37
CA GLU A 85 -13.59 12.90 -7.38
C GLU A 85 -14.18 12.86 -8.80
N GLY A 86 -14.00 13.94 -9.56
CA GLY A 86 -14.37 14.00 -10.98
C GLY A 86 -13.67 12.93 -11.82
N GLU A 87 -12.37 12.74 -11.62
CA GLU A 87 -11.60 11.70 -12.30
C GLU A 87 -12.09 10.29 -11.91
N MET A 88 -12.32 10.03 -10.63
CA MET A 88 -12.79 8.73 -10.14
C MET A 88 -14.16 8.38 -10.74
N ARG A 89 -15.09 9.34 -10.80
CA ARG A 89 -16.39 9.16 -11.46
C ARG A 89 -16.23 8.84 -12.94
N ARG A 90 -15.34 9.55 -13.64
CA ARG A 90 -15.07 9.31 -15.07
C ARG A 90 -14.51 7.91 -15.31
N VAL A 91 -13.45 7.53 -14.59
CA VAL A 91 -12.79 6.23 -14.71
C VAL A 91 -13.75 5.09 -14.35
N ASN A 92 -14.59 5.26 -13.34
CA ASN A 92 -15.59 4.26 -12.99
C ASN A 92 -16.68 4.12 -14.06
N GLY A 93 -17.09 5.22 -14.70
CA GLY A 93 -17.98 5.18 -15.85
C GLY A 93 -17.39 4.40 -17.03
N GLU A 94 -16.16 4.75 -17.41
CA GLU A 94 -15.41 4.05 -18.48
C GLU A 94 -15.24 2.54 -18.16
N TYR A 95 -15.01 2.20 -16.88
CA TYR A 95 -14.93 0.82 -16.42
C TYR A 95 -16.25 0.06 -16.60
N LEU A 96 -17.38 0.65 -16.22
CA LEU A 96 -18.70 0.03 -16.36
C LEU A 96 -19.08 -0.17 -17.83
N ASP A 97 -18.77 0.81 -18.69
CA ASP A 97 -19.03 0.71 -20.13
C ASP A 97 -18.23 -0.44 -20.75
N ALA A 98 -16.92 -0.51 -20.46
CA ALA A 98 -16.05 -1.58 -20.93
C ALA A 98 -16.50 -2.96 -20.41
N LEU A 99 -17.01 -3.03 -19.17
CA LEU A 99 -17.57 -4.26 -18.61
C LEU A 99 -18.82 -4.70 -19.38
N GLY A 100 -19.72 -3.78 -19.70
CA GLY A 100 -20.91 -4.08 -20.50
C GLY A 100 -20.59 -4.57 -21.90
N GLU A 101 -19.59 -3.97 -22.56
CA GLU A 101 -19.09 -4.45 -23.85
C GLU A 101 -18.52 -5.88 -23.75
N ALA A 102 -17.73 -6.16 -22.72
CA ALA A 102 -17.15 -7.47 -22.49
C ALA A 102 -18.23 -8.54 -22.22
N GLU A 103 -19.25 -8.22 -21.43
CA GLU A 103 -20.39 -9.11 -21.16
C GLU A 103 -21.20 -9.40 -22.44
N SER A 104 -21.44 -8.38 -23.26
CA SER A 104 -22.13 -8.53 -24.55
C SER A 104 -21.34 -9.43 -25.50
N LEU A 105 -20.02 -9.19 -25.64
CA LEU A 105 -19.15 -10.04 -26.46
C LEU A 105 -19.13 -11.48 -25.95
N HIS A 106 -19.05 -11.66 -24.63
CA HIS A 106 -19.08 -12.97 -24.00
C HIS A 106 -20.40 -13.71 -24.29
N ALA A 107 -21.54 -13.04 -24.20
CA ALA A 107 -22.84 -13.60 -24.55
C ALA A 107 -22.93 -13.97 -26.05
N GLN A 108 -22.37 -13.15 -26.94
CA GLN A 108 -22.32 -13.44 -28.38
C GLN A 108 -21.44 -14.66 -28.68
N LEU A 109 -20.28 -14.80 -28.03
CA LEU A 109 -19.41 -15.97 -28.15
C LEU A 109 -20.11 -17.24 -27.65
N GLN A 110 -20.79 -17.16 -26.50
CA GLN A 110 -21.55 -18.27 -25.95
C GLN A 110 -22.68 -18.71 -26.88
N ALA A 111 -23.42 -17.77 -27.46
CA ALA A 111 -24.49 -18.04 -28.42
C ALA A 111 -23.95 -18.65 -29.73
N SER A 112 -22.84 -18.14 -30.26
CA SER A 112 -22.17 -18.68 -31.44
C SER A 112 -21.72 -20.13 -31.20
N LEU A 113 -21.06 -20.40 -30.08
CA LEU A 113 -20.63 -21.76 -29.71
C LEU A 113 -21.82 -22.71 -29.55
N ALA A 114 -22.89 -22.29 -28.86
CA ALA A 114 -24.11 -23.09 -28.73
C ALA A 114 -24.73 -23.42 -30.10
N GLY A 115 -24.80 -22.45 -31.01
CA GLY A 115 -25.28 -22.67 -32.38
C GLY A 115 -24.40 -23.64 -33.19
N ILE A 116 -23.08 -23.56 -33.06
CA ILE A 116 -22.14 -24.50 -33.72
C ILE A 116 -22.31 -25.92 -33.15
N LEU A 117 -22.50 -26.06 -31.83
CA LEU A 117 -22.74 -27.35 -31.21
C LEU A 117 -24.08 -27.97 -31.65
N GLU A 118 -25.14 -27.17 -31.74
CA GLU A 118 -26.47 -27.63 -32.18
C GLU A 118 -26.47 -28.05 -33.67
N THR A 119 -25.83 -27.26 -34.54
CA THR A 119 -25.68 -27.63 -35.96
C THR A 119 -24.87 -28.91 -36.14
N ARG A 120 -23.83 -29.13 -35.34
CA ARG A 120 -23.05 -30.38 -35.37
C ARG A 120 -23.83 -31.57 -34.81
N SER A 121 -24.59 -31.38 -33.73
CA SER A 121 -25.49 -32.38 -33.13
C SER A 121 -26.54 -32.86 -34.14
N THR A 122 -27.21 -31.93 -34.81
CA THR A 122 -28.26 -32.22 -35.81
C THR A 122 -27.69 -32.84 -37.09
N ALA A 123 -26.51 -32.41 -37.56
CA ALA A 123 -25.84 -33.03 -38.72
C ALA A 123 -25.41 -34.48 -38.45
N THR A 124 -24.95 -34.79 -37.23
CA THR A 124 -24.58 -36.16 -36.84
C THR A 124 -25.82 -37.06 -36.72
N THR A 125 -26.92 -36.51 -36.19
CA THR A 125 -28.19 -37.21 -36.04
C THR A 125 -28.85 -37.50 -37.40
N THR A 126 -28.82 -36.56 -38.33
CA THR A 126 -29.37 -36.74 -39.69
C THR A 126 -28.52 -37.66 -40.58
N ALA A 127 -27.20 -37.67 -40.41
CA ALA A 127 -26.33 -38.66 -41.07
C ALA A 127 -26.59 -40.11 -40.61
N THR A 128 -27.11 -40.29 -39.39
CA THR A 128 -27.44 -41.61 -38.84
C THR A 128 -28.85 -42.09 -39.24
N SER A 129 -29.72 -41.20 -39.76
CA SER A 129 -31.11 -41.53 -40.11
C SER A 129 -31.43 -41.58 -41.61
N ALA A 130 -30.41 -41.59 -42.50
CA ALA A 130 -30.63 -41.83 -43.92
C ALA A 130 -31.21 -43.25 -44.17
N PRO A 131 -32.43 -43.40 -44.69
CA PRO A 131 -33.07 -44.70 -44.89
C PRO A 131 -32.58 -45.36 -46.19
N THR A 132 -32.21 -46.62 -46.09
CA THR A 132 -31.97 -47.54 -47.22
C THR A 132 -33.28 -47.74 -48.00
N ALA A 133 -33.48 -47.00 -49.09
CA ALA A 133 -34.54 -47.24 -50.06
C ALA A 133 -33.95 -48.00 -51.28
N GLY A 134 -33.91 -49.33 -51.20
CA GLY A 134 -33.78 -50.24 -52.35
C GLY A 134 -35.18 -50.74 -52.72
N SER A 135 -35.80 -50.19 -53.76
CA SER A 135 -35.82 -50.73 -55.12
C SER A 135 -36.61 -52.05 -55.25
N ALA A 136 -37.87 -51.94 -55.67
CA ALA A 136 -38.61 -53.02 -56.31
C ALA A 136 -39.65 -52.43 -57.27
N ALA A 137 -39.25 -52.24 -58.53
CA ALA A 137 -40.14 -52.02 -59.66
C ALA A 137 -39.71 -52.95 -60.80
N VAL A 138 -40.57 -53.90 -61.17
CA VAL A 138 -40.46 -54.71 -62.38
C VAL A 138 -41.82 -54.70 -63.07
N PRO A 139 -41.93 -54.17 -64.31
CA PRO A 139 -43.11 -54.34 -65.15
C PRO A 139 -42.85 -55.42 -66.23
N ALA A 140 -43.86 -56.22 -66.57
CA ALA A 140 -44.09 -56.72 -67.94
C ALA A 140 -45.38 -57.58 -68.06
N VAL A 141 -46.20 -57.18 -69.02
CA VAL A 141 -47.41 -57.75 -69.66
C VAL A 141 -46.99 -58.87 -70.65
N PRO A 142 -47.85 -59.71 -71.30
CA PRO A 142 -49.31 -59.89 -71.23
C PRO A 142 -49.81 -61.23 -70.65
#